data_AF-A0A354IV48-F1
#
_entry.id   AF-A0A354IV48-F1
#
_cell.length_a   1.000
_cell.length_b   1.000
_cell.length_c   1.000
_cell.angle_alpha   90.00
_cell.angle_beta   90.00
_cell.angle_gamma   90.00
#
_symmetry.space_group_name_H-M   'P 1'
#
loop_
_entity.id
_entity.type
_entity.pdbx_description
1 polymer ?
#
loop_
_entity_poly.entity_id
_entity_poly.type
_entity_poly.pdbx_seq_one_letter_code
_entity_poly.pdbx_strand_id
1 'polypeptide(L)'
;YSRNYGLRWSPGMLKVLNAEYRYVRDSFRNADISAQWPLSTRWFGVGRVSYSLQDHKVLEGLVGLEYKADCWVFRMGAQRFVTAAQSTSTP
;
A
#
# COMPACT_ATOMS: atom_id res chain seq x y z
N TYR A 1 12.95 -14.53 -15.27
CA TYR A 1 13.67 -14.29 -14.01
C TYR A 1 13.01 -13.13 -13.28
N SER A 2 12.45 -13.34 -12.09
CA SER A 2 11.88 -12.25 -11.27
C SER A 2 12.97 -11.77 -10.32
N ARG A 3 13.31 -10.48 -10.32
CA ARG A 3 14.21 -9.88 -9.32
C ARG A 3 13.38 -8.96 -8.44
N ASN A 4 13.29 -9.33 -7.16
CA ASN A 4 12.61 -8.53 -6.16
C ASN A 4 13.66 -7.87 -5.26
N TYR A 5 13.57 -6.56 -5.12
CA TYR A 5 14.39 -5.77 -4.22
C TYR A 5 13.48 -5.22 -3.12
N GLY A 6 13.56 -5.80 -1.93
CA GLY A 6 12.75 -5.41 -0.77
C GLY A 6 13.61 -4.75 0.31
N LEU A 7 13.11 -3.66 0.88
CA LEU A 7 13.74 -2.94 1.98
C LEU A 7 12.68 -2.77 3.08
N ARG A 8 12.95 -3.35 4.25
CA ARG A 8 12.07 -3.29 5.43
C ARG A 8 12.79 -2.56 6.54
N TRP A 9 12.18 -1.49 7.02
CA TRP A 9 12.71 -0.65 8.09
C TRP A 9 11.73 -0.61 9.26
N SER A 10 12.19 -0.93 10.48
CA SER A 10 11.36 -0.93 11.69
C SER A 10 12.10 -0.26 12.85
N PRO A 11 11.83 1.03 13.09
CA PRO A 11 12.51 1.77 14.18
C PRO A 11 11.91 1.54 15.57
N GLY A 12 10.79 0.81 15.72
CA GLY A 12 10.20 0.53 17.04
C GLY A 12 8.88 -0.24 17.00
N MET A 13 8.24 -0.38 18.17
CA MET A 13 6.98 -1.13 18.30
C MET A 13 5.88 -0.50 17.44
N LEU A 14 5.30 -1.30 16.53
CA LEU A 14 4.29 -0.93 15.55
C LEU A 14 4.69 0.16 14.53
N LYS A 15 5.98 0.55 14.44
CA LYS A 15 6.53 1.44 13.40
C LYS A 15 7.27 0.59 12.37
N VAL A 16 6.67 0.42 11.19
CA VAL A 16 7.27 -0.32 10.08
C VAL A 16 7.06 0.42 8.77
N LEU A 17 8.09 0.48 7.96
CA LEU A 17 8.04 0.93 6.58
C LEU A 17 8.69 -0.15 5.72
N ASN A 18 7.96 -0.61 4.73
CA ASN A 18 8.41 -1.58 3.74
C ASN A 18 8.33 -0.91 2.37
N ALA A 19 9.39 -1.07 1.59
CA ALA A 19 9.42 -0.71 0.18
C ALA A 19 9.87 -1.96 -0.58
N GLU A 20 9.02 -2.48 -1.45
CA GLU A 20 9.34 -3.60 -2.33
C GLU A 20 9.28 -3.14 -3.78
N TYR A 21 10.37 -3.37 -4.51
CA TYR A 21 10.45 -3.15 -5.94
C TYR A 21 10.56 -4.48 -6.65
N ARG A 22 9.49 -4.89 -7.33
CA ARG A 22 9.43 -6.15 -8.08
C ARG A 22 9.65 -5.87 -9.56
N TYR A 23 10.76 -6.39 -10.09
CA TYR A 23 11.09 -6.32 -11.50
C TYR A 23 10.85 -7.67 -12.17
N VAL A 24 9.77 -7.75 -12.96
CA VAL A 24 9.50 -8.86 -13.87
C VAL A 24 9.79 -8.37 -15.28
N ARG A 25 10.79 -8.96 -15.95
CA ARG A 25 11.07 -8.63 -17.36
C ARG A 25 9.80 -8.90 -18.19
N ASP A 26 9.46 -7.96 -19.06
CA ASP A 26 8.46 -8.06 -20.13
C ASP A 26 7.00 -7.65 -19.84
N SER A 27 6.56 -7.36 -18.61
CA SER A 27 5.18 -6.84 -18.42
C SER A 27 4.88 -6.03 -17.16
N PHE A 28 5.63 -6.19 -16.06
CA PHE A 28 5.22 -5.62 -14.77
C PHE A 28 6.41 -5.08 -13.97
N ARG A 29 6.53 -3.76 -13.92
CA ARG A 29 7.48 -3.04 -13.07
C ARG A 29 6.69 -2.40 -11.93
N ASN A 30 6.51 -3.13 -10.84
CA ASN A 30 5.66 -2.70 -9.74
C ASN A 30 6.52 -2.28 -8.54
N ALA A 31 6.31 -1.06 -8.07
CA ALA A 31 6.85 -0.55 -6.81
C ALA A 31 5.74 -0.55 -5.77
N ASP A 32 5.90 -1.33 -4.72
CA ASP A 32 5.02 -1.34 -3.56
C ASP A 32 5.69 -0.62 -2.39
N ILE A 33 4.95 0.26 -1.74
CA ILE A 33 5.39 0.96 -0.54
C ILE A 33 4.28 0.77 0.48
N SER A 34 4.60 0.17 1.62
CA SER A 34 3.66 -0.01 2.72
C SER A 34 4.27 0.49 4.02
N ALA A 35 3.49 1.23 4.78
CA ALA A 35 3.90 1.85 6.02
C ALA A 35 2.80 1.65 7.06
N GLN A 36 3.20 1.25 8.26
CA GLN A 36 2.34 1.26 9.43
C GLN A 36 3.01 2.09 10.50
N TRP A 37 2.29 3.10 10.96
CA TRP A 37 2.74 4.04 11.96
C TRP A 37 1.74 4.13 13.11
N PRO A 38 2.17 3.94 14.36
CA PRO A 38 1.38 4.27 15.52
C PRO A 38 1.49 5.78 15.73
N LEU A 39 0.39 6.50 15.51
CA LEU A 39 0.34 7.94 15.80
C LEU A 39 0.29 8.19 17.31
N SER A 40 -0.31 7.26 18.06
CA SER A 40 -0.42 7.30 19.52
C SER A 40 -0.58 5.88 20.08
N THR A 41 -0.63 5.73 21.41
CA THR A 41 -0.84 4.42 22.09
C THR A 41 -2.13 3.72 21.64
N ARG A 42 -3.11 4.50 21.19
CA ARG A 42 -4.46 4.05 20.83
C ARG A 42 -4.77 4.20 19.33
N TRP A 43 -3.94 4.90 18.56
CA TRP A 43 -4.20 5.20 17.15
C TRP A 43 -3.10 4.62 16.26
N PHE A 44 -3.51 3.82 15.29
CA PHE A 44 -2.63 3.16 14.33
C PHE A 44 -3.06 3.54 12.92
N GLY A 45 -2.14 4.12 12.17
CA GLY A 45 -2.30 4.35 10.74
C GLY A 45 -1.61 3.25 9.96
N VAL A 46 -2.26 2.75 8.92
CA VAL A 46 -1.65 1.89 7.91
C VAL A 46 -1.86 2.53 6.55
N GLY A 47 -0.86 2.43 5.68
CA GLY A 47 -0.92 2.92 4.32
C GLY A 47 -0.14 1.99 3.42
N ARG A 48 -0.67 1.69 2.24
CA ARG A 48 0.01 0.93 1.20
C ARG A 48 -0.29 1.58 -0.14
N VAL A 49 0.72 1.69 -0.99
CA VAL A 49 0.59 2.19 -2.35
C VAL A 49 1.41 1.32 -3.28
N SER A 50 0.78 0.84 -4.34
CA SER A 50 1.40 0.05 -5.40
C SER A 50 1.37 0.87 -6.70
N TYR A 51 2.54 1.13 -7.28
CA TYR A 51 2.75 1.90 -8.50
C TYR A 51 3.33 1.05 -9.62
N SER A 52 2.73 1.05 -10.81
CA SER A 52 3.29 0.39 -11.99
C SER A 52 4.09 1.39 -12.81
N LEU A 53 5.41 1.27 -12.79
CA LEU A 53 6.31 2.02 -13.65
C LEU A 53 6.21 1.60 -15.13
N GLN A 54 5.62 0.42 -15.43
CA GLN A 54 5.43 -0.03 -16.81
C GLN A 54 4.37 0.83 -17.52
N ASP A 55 3.23 1.06 -16.87
CA ASP A 55 2.09 1.83 -17.43
C ASP A 55 2.09 3.31 -16.99
N HIS A 56 3.09 3.72 -16.18
CA HIS A 56 3.10 5.03 -15.48
C HIS A 56 1.83 5.30 -14.66
N LYS A 57 1.15 4.24 -14.20
CA LYS A 57 -0.09 4.33 -13.42
C LYS A 57 0.12 3.84 -12.00
N VAL A 58 -0.46 4.59 -11.07
CA VAL A 58 -0.73 4.10 -9.72
C VAL A 58 -1.71 2.94 -9.88
N LEU A 59 -1.35 1.72 -9.47
CA LEU A 59 -2.26 0.56 -9.55
C LEU A 59 -3.30 0.65 -8.43
N GLU A 60 -2.83 0.94 -7.22
CA GLU A 60 -3.62 0.76 -6.02
C GLU A 60 -3.08 1.59 -4.87
N GLY A 61 -3.97 2.16 -4.07
CA GLY A 61 -3.66 2.80 -2.80
C GLY A 61 -4.66 2.36 -1.73
N LEU A 62 -4.15 1.93 -0.59
CA LEU A 62 -4.91 1.59 0.61
C LEU A 62 -4.47 2.51 1.73
N VAL A 63 -5.43 3.08 2.44
CA VAL A 63 -5.21 3.77 3.70
C VAL A 63 -6.16 3.19 4.74
N GLY A 64 -5.64 2.98 5.95
CA GLY A 64 -6.40 2.47 7.07
C GLY A 64 -6.02 3.18 8.35
N LEU A 65 -6.99 3.30 9.24
CA LEU A 65 -6.87 3.88 10.55
C LEU A 65 -7.57 2.97 11.54
N GLU A 66 -6.84 2.48 12.52
CA GLU A 66 -7.34 1.69 13.63
C GLU A 66 -7.26 2.51 14.92
N TYR A 67 -8.35 2.54 15.66
CA TYR A 67 -8.42 3.11 17.00
C TYR A 67 -8.77 2.02 18.01
N LYS A 68 -7.91 1.84 19.01
CA LYS A 68 -8.11 0.91 20.12
C LYS A 68 -8.60 1.65 21.37
N ALA A 69 -9.80 1.29 21.81
CA ALA A 69 -10.27 1.56 23.16
C ALA A 69 -10.11 0.30 24.02
N ASP A 70 -10.20 0.45 25.34
CA ASP A 70 -10.01 -0.65 26.30
C ASP A 70 -10.98 -1.82 26.09
N CYS A 71 -12.20 -1.56 25.57
CA CYS A 71 -13.24 -2.57 25.38
C CYS A 71 -13.70 -2.75 23.93
N TRP A 72 -13.27 -1.90 22.98
CA TRP A 72 -13.69 -1.97 21.58
C TRP A 72 -12.61 -1.46 20.63
N VAL A 73 -12.64 -1.93 19.38
CA VAL A 73 -11.68 -1.52 18.35
C VAL A 73 -12.45 -1.00 17.15
N PHE A 74 -12.12 0.20 16.72
CA PHE A 74 -12.66 0.82 15.52
C PHE A 74 -11.65 0.73 14.40
N ARG A 75 -12.10 0.30 13.22
CA ARG A 75 -11.26 0.20 12.02
C ARG A 75 -11.96 0.91 10.88
N MET A 76 -11.29 1.88 10.29
CA MET A 76 -11.71 2.51 9.05
C MET A 76 -10.64 2.27 8.01
N GLY A 77 -11.05 1.96 6.79
CA GLY A 77 -10.16 1.76 5.67
C GLY A 77 -10.79 2.27 4.39
N ALA A 78 -9.98 2.89 3.55
CA ALA A 78 -10.32 3.24 2.19
C ALA A 78 -9.29 2.60 1.28
N GLN A 79 -9.77 1.84 0.29
CA GLN A 79 -8.96 1.32 -0.78
C GLN A 79 -9.40 1.96 -2.08
N ARG A 80 -8.43 2.36 -2.89
CA ARG A 80 -8.62 2.88 -4.22
C ARG A 80 -7.80 2.04 -5.18
N PHE A 81 -8.50 1.27 -6.00
CA PHE A 81 -7.91 0.63 -7.17
C PHE A 81 -8.05 1.58 -8.35
N VAL A 82 -6.96 1.82 -9.09
CA VAL A 82 -7.04 2.48 -10.38
C VAL A 82 -7.37 1.40 -11.40
N THR A 83 -8.63 0.97 -11.41
CA THR A 83 -9.16 0.28 -12.58
C THR A 83 -9.04 1.26 -13.73
N ALA A 84 -8.33 0.90 -14.79
CA ALA A 84 -8.47 1.55 -16.08
C ALA A 84 -9.88 1.25 -16.63
N ALA A 85 -10.93 1.73 -15.97
CA ALA A 85 -12.29 1.80 -16.49
C ALA A 85 -12.47 3.12 -17.26
N GLN A 86 -11.48 3.45 -18.09
CA GLN A 86 -11.62 4.31 -19.25
C GLN A 86 -11.56 3.40 -20.48
N SER A 87 -12.55 2.51 -20.59
CA SER A 87 -12.97 1.96 -21.87
C SER A 87 -14.43 2.34 -21.99
N THR A 88 -14.62 3.58 -22.43
CA THR A 88 -15.82 4.02 -23.11
C THR A 88 -16.05 3.06 -24.29
N SER A 89 -16.76 1.96 -24.05
CA SER A 89 -17.42 1.25 -25.13
C SER A 89 -18.80 1.88 -25.27
N THR A 90 -18.86 3.05 -25.91
CA THR A 90 -20.11 3.53 -26.50
C THR A 90 -20.36 2.66 -27.73
N PRO A 91 -21.47 1.91 -27.79
CA PRO A 91 -22.03 1.50 -29.08
C PRO A 91 -22.58 2.71 -29.84
#